data_AF-A0A963G6W3-F1
#
_entry.id   AF-A0A963G6W3-F1
#
_cell.length_a   1.000
_cell.length_b   1.000
_cell.length_c   1.000
_cell.angle_alpha   90.00
_cell.angle_beta   90.00
_cell.angle_gamma   90.00
#
_symmetry.space_group_name_H-M   'P 1'
#
loop_
_entity.id
_entity.type
_entity.pdbx_description
1 polymer ?
#
loop_
_entity_poly.entity_id
_entity_poly.type
_entity_poly.pdbx_seq_one_letter_code
_entity_poly.pdbx_strand_id
1 'polypeptide(L)'
;SSGLPTIPLIPVSSSQAVVGAVIGIGLLKGGKGIKWRVLGNIASGWITTPIIASVVCFVMLFILQNVFNQVVYHEVRYVLSGPVLEQLEKSGIAVAELEPVRDREIVGGTHFRDAILEIKPKLTGELEEKILDAAEIYRLRVDPGKIKEIEAGYLSDEQIRGVQALSGLTYDHTWQLYDALSGSSMEWKKREKNKLNKPFNKHLDEQLKYVYELLHLENSGAINQ
;
A
#
# COMPACT_ATOMS: atom_id res chain seq x y z
N SER A 1 -33.86 0.92 -7.93
CA SER A 1 -33.17 2.19 -7.60
C SER A 1 -32.02 2.34 -8.58
N SER A 2 -32.05 3.39 -9.37
CA SER A 2 -31.40 3.53 -10.69
C SER A 2 -29.86 3.48 -10.64
N GLY A 3 -29.25 2.78 -11.60
CA GLY A 3 -27.80 2.62 -11.77
C GLY A 3 -27.09 3.90 -12.22
N LEU A 4 -27.13 4.95 -11.39
CA LEU A 4 -26.35 6.16 -11.60
C LEU A 4 -24.86 5.87 -11.39
N PRO A 5 -23.96 6.34 -12.28
CA PRO A 5 -22.53 6.24 -12.06
C PRO A 5 -22.15 6.99 -10.78
N THR A 6 -21.31 6.37 -9.95
CA THR A 6 -20.74 7.01 -8.76
C THR A 6 -19.97 8.25 -9.21
N ILE A 7 -20.37 9.45 -8.76
CA ILE A 7 -19.61 10.67 -9.00
C ILE A 7 -18.22 10.43 -8.42
N PRO A 8 -17.14 10.50 -9.21
CA PRO A 8 -15.80 10.28 -8.68
C PRO A 8 -15.51 11.37 -7.64
N LEU A 9 -15.31 10.96 -6.39
CA LEU A 9 -14.97 11.82 -5.25
C LEU A 9 -13.49 12.26 -5.33
N ILE A 10 -13.11 12.86 -6.47
CA ILE A 10 -11.75 13.38 -6.65
C ILE A 10 -11.69 14.73 -5.95
N PRO A 11 -10.80 14.92 -4.97
CA PRO A 11 -10.63 16.22 -4.34
C PRO A 11 -10.12 17.23 -5.38
N VAL A 12 -10.94 18.22 -5.70
CA VAL A 12 -10.61 19.31 -6.61
C VAL A 12 -10.45 20.62 -5.85
N SER A 13 -9.50 21.46 -6.27
CA SER A 13 -9.29 22.77 -5.65
C SER A 13 -10.37 23.76 -6.11
N SER A 14 -11.37 23.98 -5.25
CA SER A 14 -12.44 24.96 -5.49
C SER A 14 -11.87 26.37 -5.74
N SER A 15 -10.79 26.75 -5.06
CA SER A 15 -10.13 28.04 -5.25
C SER A 15 -9.52 28.18 -6.65
N GLN A 16 -8.88 27.14 -7.17
CA GLN A 16 -8.33 27.14 -8.54
C GLN A 16 -9.45 27.19 -9.59
N ALA A 17 -10.54 26.46 -9.37
CA ALA A 17 -11.70 26.49 -10.26
C ALA A 17 -12.32 27.90 -10.35
N VAL A 18 -12.49 28.60 -9.22
CA VAL A 18 -12.99 29.98 -9.18
C VAL A 18 -12.04 30.94 -9.89
N VAL A 19 -10.73 30.86 -9.63
CA VAL A 19 -9.73 31.70 -10.32
C VAL A 19 -9.76 31.46 -11.83
N GLY A 20 -9.85 30.19 -12.27
CA GLY A 20 -10.01 29.83 -13.69
C GLY A 20 -11.26 30.42 -14.33
N ALA A 21 -12.40 30.36 -13.65
CA ALA A 21 -13.66 30.94 -14.13
C ALA A 21 -13.56 32.47 -14.29
N VAL A 22 -12.95 33.17 -13.32
CA VAL A 22 -12.74 34.63 -13.38
C VAL A 22 -11.82 35.02 -14.54
N ILE A 23 -10.76 34.25 -14.79
CA ILE A 23 -9.87 34.44 -15.95
C ILE A 23 -10.66 34.26 -17.25
N GLY A 24 -11.45 33.20 -17.36
CA GLY A 24 -12.29 32.93 -18.55
C GLY A 24 -13.24 34.09 -18.88
N ILE A 25 -13.94 34.62 -17.87
CA ILE A 25 -14.81 35.80 -18.04
C ILE A 25 -14.00 37.03 -18.45
N GLY A 26 -12.83 37.24 -17.86
CA GLY A 26 -11.94 38.34 -18.21
C GLY A 26 -11.45 38.29 -19.66
N LEU A 27 -11.16 37.08 -20.16
CA LEU A 27 -10.73 36.87 -21.55
C LEU A 27 -11.88 37.12 -22.53
N LEU A 28 -13.09 36.65 -22.22
CA LEU A 28 -14.30 36.94 -23.01
C LEU A 28 -14.59 38.44 -23.13
N LYS A 29 -14.24 39.23 -22.10
CA LYS A 29 -14.37 40.70 -22.10
C LYS A 29 -13.17 41.42 -22.75
N GLY A 30 -12.35 40.72 -23.52
CA GLY A 30 -11.23 41.29 -24.26
C GLY A 30 -9.94 41.49 -23.46
N GLY A 31 -9.81 40.86 -22.28
CA GLY A 31 -8.55 40.74 -21.53
C GLY A 31 -8.02 42.03 -20.86
N LYS A 32 -8.50 43.21 -21.26
CA LYS A 32 -8.02 44.52 -20.77
C LYS A 32 -8.26 44.76 -19.28
N GLY A 33 -9.24 44.06 -18.68
CA GLY A 33 -9.54 44.15 -17.24
C GLY A 33 -8.76 43.15 -16.36
N ILE A 34 -7.95 42.27 -16.95
CA ILE A 34 -7.23 41.23 -16.20
C ILE A 34 -5.96 41.81 -15.59
N LYS A 35 -5.85 41.70 -14.26
CA LYS A 35 -4.63 42.04 -13.53
C LYS A 35 -3.63 40.87 -13.57
N TRP A 36 -2.88 40.75 -14.66
CA TRP A 36 -1.89 39.67 -14.87
C TRP A 36 -0.86 39.53 -13.74
N ARG A 37 -0.44 40.65 -13.14
CA ARG A 37 0.47 40.64 -11.98
C ARG A 37 -0.13 39.93 -10.76
N VAL A 38 -1.43 40.14 -10.50
CA VAL A 38 -2.12 39.48 -9.39
C VAL A 38 -2.24 37.98 -9.66
N LEU A 39 -2.57 37.61 -10.90
CA LEU A 39 -2.64 36.20 -11.29
C LEU A 39 -1.29 35.50 -11.17
N GLY A 40 -0.20 36.17 -11.59
CA GLY A 40 1.16 35.66 -11.42
C GLY A 40 1.53 35.43 -9.95
N ASN A 41 1.15 36.32 -9.05
CA ASN A 41 1.37 36.15 -7.60
C ASN A 41 0.57 34.98 -7.03
N ILE A 42 -0.64 34.73 -7.54
CA ILE A 42 -1.45 33.57 -7.12
C ILE A 42 -0.78 32.27 -7.61
N ALA A 43 -0.37 32.23 -8.87
CA ALA A 43 0.30 31.07 -9.45
C ALA A 43 1.65 30.77 -8.75
N SER A 44 2.43 31.81 -8.42
CA SER A 44 3.67 31.62 -7.65
C SER A 44 3.38 31.10 -6.25
N GLY A 45 2.29 31.52 -5.61
CA GLY A 45 1.82 30.95 -4.35
C GLY A 45 1.51 29.45 -4.44
N TRP A 46 0.86 29.00 -5.52
CA TRP A 46 0.53 27.58 -5.74
C TRP A 46 1.77 26.69 -5.87
N ILE A 47 2.90 27.23 -6.35
CA ILE A 47 4.17 26.50 -6.47
C ILE A 47 4.98 26.63 -5.17
N THR A 48 5.05 27.82 -4.61
CA THR A 48 5.87 28.11 -3.42
C THR A 48 5.35 27.39 -2.18
N THR A 49 4.03 27.28 -2.02
CA THR A 49 3.41 26.64 -0.85
C THR A 49 3.80 25.17 -0.69
N PRO A 50 3.64 24.28 -1.70
CA PRO A 50 4.08 22.89 -1.58
C PRO A 50 5.59 22.77 -1.40
N ILE A 51 6.41 23.62 -2.04
CA ILE A 51 7.87 23.59 -1.85
C ILE A 51 8.25 23.88 -0.39
N ILE A 52 7.69 24.95 0.18
CA ILE A 52 7.93 25.29 1.59
C ILE A 52 7.45 24.16 2.49
N ALA A 53 6.26 23.61 2.22
CA ALA A 53 5.72 22.48 2.98
C ALA A 53 6.63 21.25 2.91
N SER A 54 7.19 20.93 1.73
CA SER A 54 8.15 19.83 1.57
C SER A 54 9.43 20.04 2.37
N VAL A 55 9.98 21.26 2.35
CA VAL A 55 11.18 21.60 3.13
C VAL A 55 10.91 21.51 4.62
N VAL A 56 9.80 22.09 5.09
CA VAL A 56 9.40 22.02 6.50
C VAL A 56 9.18 20.58 6.94
N CYS A 57 8.49 19.77 6.12
CA CYS A 57 8.28 18.34 6.38
C CYS A 57 9.62 17.60 6.51
N PHE A 58 10.53 17.77 5.57
CA PHE A 58 11.85 17.15 5.61
C PHE A 58 12.62 17.51 6.89
N VAL A 59 12.64 18.79 7.27
CA VAL A 59 13.30 19.25 8.50
C VAL A 59 12.66 18.65 9.74
N MET A 60 11.32 18.58 9.79
CA MET A 60 10.61 17.99 10.92
C MET A 60 10.88 16.49 11.05
N LEU A 61 10.87 15.74 9.94
CA LEU A 61 11.23 14.32 9.93
C LEU A 61 12.68 14.10 10.39
N PHE A 62 13.60 14.95 9.95
CA PHE A 62 14.99 14.90 10.40
C PHE A 62 15.10 15.12 11.91
N ILE A 63 14.38 16.09 12.48
CA ILE A 63 14.35 16.32 13.93
C ILE A 63 13.76 15.12 14.67
N LEU A 64 12.64 14.56 14.18
CA LEU A 64 12.00 13.38 14.78
C LEU A 64 12.95 12.18 14.84
N GLN A 65 13.65 11.90 13.75
CA GLN A 65 14.60 10.80 13.69
C GLN A 65 15.83 11.04 14.57
N ASN A 66 16.45 12.23 14.53
CA ASN A 66 17.73 12.47 15.20
C ASN A 66 17.61 12.85 16.68
N VAL A 67 16.55 13.58 17.06
CA VAL A 67 16.36 14.04 18.44
C VAL A 67 15.59 13.03 19.27
N PHE A 68 14.55 12.41 18.69
CA PHE A 68 13.68 11.48 19.41
C PHE A 68 14.00 10.01 19.13
N ASN A 69 15.01 9.73 18.30
CA ASN A 69 15.40 8.38 17.87
C ASN A 69 14.20 7.55 17.38
N GLN A 70 13.21 8.21 16.76
CA GLN A 70 12.04 7.56 16.19
C GLN A 70 12.45 6.91 14.87
N VAL A 71 12.12 5.64 14.70
CA VAL A 71 12.32 4.92 13.43
C VAL A 71 11.24 5.38 12.47
N VAL A 72 11.58 6.31 11.57
CA VAL A 72 10.67 6.85 10.54
C VAL A 72 10.75 6.06 9.23
N TYR A 73 11.76 5.19 9.11
CA TYR A 73 12.02 4.37 7.92
C TYR A 73 12.14 2.91 8.32
N HIS A 74 11.33 2.06 7.68
CA HIS A 74 11.42 0.62 7.81
C HIS A 74 11.96 0.03 6.51
N GLU A 75 13.08 -0.68 6.60
CA GLU A 75 13.63 -1.43 5.48
C GLU A 75 12.74 -2.64 5.18
N VAL A 76 12.00 -2.57 4.08
CA VAL A 76 11.28 -3.72 3.54
C VAL A 76 12.26 -4.62 2.80
N ARG A 77 12.18 -5.92 3.05
CA ARG A 77 13.04 -6.94 2.43
C ARG A 77 12.21 -7.79 1.48
N TYR A 78 12.83 -8.23 0.40
CA TYR A 78 12.18 -9.03 -0.63
C TYR A 78 13.00 -10.27 -0.91
N VAL A 79 12.33 -11.40 -1.16
CA VAL A 79 12.99 -12.64 -1.60
C VAL A 79 12.09 -13.41 -2.56
N LEU A 80 12.69 -13.90 -3.64
CA LEU A 80 12.05 -14.85 -4.54
C LEU A 80 12.35 -16.27 -4.07
N SER A 81 11.66 -16.70 -3.02
CA SER A 81 11.75 -18.05 -2.47
C SER A 81 10.97 -19.05 -3.33
N GLY A 82 11.23 -20.35 -3.16
CA GLY A 82 10.47 -21.41 -3.85
C GLY A 82 8.94 -21.25 -3.78
N PRO A 83 8.35 -21.05 -2.57
CA PRO A 83 6.91 -20.80 -2.44
C PRO A 83 6.42 -19.54 -3.17
N VAL A 84 7.23 -18.48 -3.22
CA VAL A 84 6.89 -17.25 -3.96
C VAL A 84 6.86 -17.51 -5.46
N LEU A 85 7.84 -18.23 -5.99
CA LEU A 85 7.86 -18.61 -7.41
C LEU A 85 6.64 -19.47 -7.77
N GLU A 86 6.28 -20.44 -6.93
CA GLU A 86 5.06 -21.25 -7.11
C GLU A 86 3.79 -20.37 -7.11
N GLN A 87 3.72 -19.39 -6.20
CA GLN A 87 2.59 -18.46 -6.12
C GLN A 87 2.47 -17.55 -7.34
N LEU A 88 3.60 -17.12 -7.89
CA LEU A 88 3.66 -16.33 -9.12
C LEU A 88 3.23 -17.17 -10.33
N GLU A 89 3.65 -18.44 -10.42
CA GLU A 89 3.20 -19.36 -11.47
C GLU A 89 1.68 -19.59 -11.41
N LYS A 90 1.12 -19.82 -10.22
CA LYS A 90 -0.34 -19.93 -10.01
C LYS A 90 -1.09 -18.68 -10.48
N SER A 91 -0.43 -17.53 -10.41
CA SER A 91 -0.96 -16.24 -10.86
C SER A 91 -0.78 -16.00 -12.37
N GLY A 92 -0.25 -16.97 -13.11
CA GLY A 92 -0.04 -16.92 -14.56
C GLY A 92 1.25 -16.21 -14.98
N ILE A 93 2.22 -16.08 -14.08
CA ILE A 93 3.49 -15.37 -14.31
C ILE A 93 4.56 -16.40 -14.65
N ALA A 94 5.23 -16.24 -15.80
CA ALA A 94 6.37 -17.08 -16.15
C ALA A 94 7.57 -16.75 -15.26
N VAL A 95 7.97 -17.69 -14.39
CA VAL A 95 9.03 -17.49 -13.39
C VAL A 95 10.40 -18.00 -13.81
N ALA A 96 10.49 -18.79 -14.89
CA ALA A 96 11.77 -19.36 -15.36
C ALA A 96 12.84 -18.28 -15.63
N GLU A 97 12.42 -17.09 -16.02
CA GLU A 97 13.31 -15.94 -16.24
C GLU A 97 13.87 -15.39 -14.91
N LEU A 98 13.15 -15.56 -13.80
CA LEU A 98 13.48 -15.00 -12.47
C LEU A 98 14.41 -15.89 -11.63
N GLU A 99 14.73 -17.10 -12.09
CA GLU A 99 15.68 -18.01 -11.41
C GLU A 99 17.04 -17.36 -11.02
N PRO A 100 17.64 -16.44 -11.79
CA PRO A 100 18.92 -15.84 -11.42
C PRO A 100 18.92 -15.05 -10.10
N VAL A 101 17.76 -14.54 -9.68
CA VAL A 101 17.55 -13.75 -8.44
C VAL A 101 16.84 -14.54 -7.35
N ARG A 102 16.59 -15.83 -7.58
CA ARG A 102 16.00 -16.74 -6.61
C ARG A 102 16.83 -16.82 -5.32
N ASP A 103 16.13 -16.92 -4.19
CA ASP A 103 16.68 -17.07 -2.84
C ASP A 103 17.69 -15.97 -2.44
N ARG A 104 17.72 -14.84 -3.16
CA ARG A 104 18.49 -13.65 -2.79
C ARG A 104 17.58 -12.68 -2.03
N GLU A 105 17.95 -12.37 -0.80
CA GLU A 105 17.32 -11.28 -0.05
C GLU A 105 17.81 -9.94 -0.58
N ILE A 106 16.87 -9.09 -0.99
CA ILE A 106 17.13 -7.73 -1.48
C ILE A 106 16.43 -6.73 -0.56
N VAL A 107 17.19 -5.73 -0.10
CA VAL A 107 16.69 -4.67 0.78
C VAL A 107 16.21 -3.49 -0.05
N GLY A 108 14.96 -3.10 0.14
CA GLY A 108 14.32 -1.97 -0.52
C GLY A 108 13.62 -2.33 -1.82
N GLY A 109 12.38 -1.85 -1.98
CA GLY A 109 11.54 -2.16 -3.13
C GLY A 109 12.12 -1.64 -4.46
N THR A 110 12.84 -0.51 -4.44
CA THR A 110 13.52 0.02 -5.63
C THR A 110 14.64 -0.89 -6.11
N HIS A 111 15.51 -1.36 -5.22
CA HIS A 111 16.59 -2.26 -5.59
C HIS A 111 16.06 -3.62 -6.05
N PHE A 112 15.00 -4.12 -5.41
CA PHE A 112 14.35 -5.34 -5.85
C PHE A 112 13.74 -5.17 -7.24
N ARG A 113 13.00 -4.08 -7.48
CA ARG A 113 12.45 -3.74 -8.79
C ARG A 113 13.54 -3.67 -9.85
N ASP A 114 14.64 -2.96 -9.58
CA ASP A 114 15.74 -2.80 -10.52
C ASP A 114 16.35 -4.17 -10.89
N ALA A 115 16.56 -5.04 -9.90
CA ALA A 115 17.04 -6.40 -10.15
C ALA A 115 16.08 -7.24 -11.03
N ILE A 116 14.77 -7.06 -10.89
CA ILE A 116 13.78 -7.72 -11.75
C ILE A 116 13.80 -7.13 -13.17
N LEU A 117 13.89 -5.80 -13.30
CA LEU A 117 13.89 -5.12 -14.59
C LEU A 117 15.17 -5.37 -15.40
N GLU A 118 16.31 -5.61 -14.75
CA GLU A 118 17.55 -6.05 -15.43
C GLU A 118 17.37 -7.38 -16.16
N ILE A 119 16.62 -8.30 -15.55
CA ILE A 119 16.33 -9.62 -16.11
C ILE A 119 15.19 -9.54 -17.14
N LYS A 120 14.14 -8.79 -16.81
CA LYS A 120 12.93 -8.65 -17.62
C LYS A 120 12.59 -7.18 -17.88
N PRO A 121 13.20 -6.56 -18.90
CA PRO A 121 13.02 -5.13 -19.18
C PRO A 121 11.60 -4.72 -19.58
N LYS A 122 10.74 -5.69 -19.95
CA LYS A 122 9.36 -5.46 -20.41
C LYS A 122 8.33 -6.02 -19.43
N LEU A 123 8.33 -5.48 -18.21
CA LEU A 123 7.32 -5.78 -17.20
C LEU A 123 6.19 -4.75 -17.26
N THR A 124 4.92 -5.19 -17.22
CA THR A 124 3.78 -4.27 -17.05
C THR A 124 3.67 -3.86 -15.59
N GLY A 125 3.09 -2.68 -15.31
CA GLY A 125 2.95 -2.20 -13.92
C GLY A 125 2.16 -3.14 -13.02
N GLU A 126 1.09 -3.76 -13.53
CA GLU A 126 0.31 -4.76 -12.77
C GLU A 126 1.12 -6.02 -12.45
N LEU A 127 2.00 -6.44 -13.37
CA LEU A 127 2.84 -7.61 -13.16
C LEU A 127 3.96 -7.33 -12.15
N GLU A 128 4.53 -6.13 -12.23
CA GLU A 128 5.53 -5.62 -11.28
C GLU A 128 4.98 -5.61 -9.85
N GLU A 129 3.79 -5.03 -9.67
CA GLU A 129 3.10 -4.97 -8.38
C GLU A 129 2.86 -6.37 -7.80
N LYS A 130 2.37 -7.32 -8.62
CA LYS A 130 2.17 -8.70 -8.17
C LYS A 130 3.45 -9.39 -7.72
N ILE A 131 4.58 -9.13 -8.39
CA ILE A 131 5.87 -9.72 -8.02
C ILE A 131 6.38 -9.11 -6.73
N LEU A 132 6.27 -7.78 -6.58
CA LEU A 132 6.63 -7.06 -5.34
C LEU A 132 5.82 -7.58 -4.15
N ASP A 133 4.49 -7.61 -4.28
CA ASP A 133 3.58 -8.05 -3.22
C ASP A 133 3.83 -9.52 -2.81
N ALA A 134 4.16 -10.39 -3.76
CA ALA A 134 4.42 -11.79 -3.47
C ALA A 134 5.77 -12.01 -2.79
N ALA A 135 6.79 -11.23 -3.15
CA ALA A 135 8.17 -11.38 -2.68
C ALA A 135 8.45 -10.65 -1.36
N GLU A 136 7.60 -9.70 -0.95
CA GLU A 136 7.76 -8.94 0.28
C GLU A 136 7.81 -9.86 1.51
N ILE A 137 8.89 -9.74 2.28
CA ILE A 137 9.06 -10.42 3.56
C ILE A 137 8.39 -9.58 4.64
N TYR A 138 7.29 -10.10 5.18
CA TYR A 138 6.54 -9.46 6.23
C TYR A 138 6.74 -10.14 7.60
N ARG A 139 7.02 -11.45 7.67
CA ARG A 139 7.17 -12.21 8.93
C ARG A 139 6.02 -12.03 9.93
N LEU A 140 5.11 -12.99 9.92
CA LEU A 140 3.91 -13.06 10.75
C LEU A 140 4.06 -14.22 11.73
N ARG A 141 3.77 -13.99 13.01
CA ARG A 141 3.63 -15.07 13.99
C ARG A 141 2.26 -15.03 14.61
N VAL A 142 1.56 -16.15 14.53
CA VAL A 142 0.24 -16.30 15.13
C VAL A 142 0.40 -16.52 16.64
N ASP A 143 0.50 -15.44 17.40
CA ASP A 143 0.66 -15.47 18.85
C ASP A 143 -0.72 -15.48 19.56
N PRO A 144 -1.06 -16.52 20.35
CA PRO A 144 -2.28 -16.57 21.14
C PRO A 144 -2.49 -15.37 22.08
N GLY A 145 -1.40 -14.75 22.55
CA GLY A 145 -1.45 -13.54 23.38
C GLY A 145 -2.03 -12.36 22.59
N LYS A 146 -1.48 -12.10 21.40
CA LYS A 146 -1.94 -11.01 20.52
C LYS A 146 -3.38 -11.20 20.03
N ILE A 147 -3.82 -12.45 19.82
CA ILE A 147 -5.21 -12.74 19.43
C ILE A 147 -6.22 -12.24 20.49
N LYS A 148 -5.83 -12.19 21.77
CA LYS A 148 -6.71 -11.66 22.83
C LYS A 148 -6.89 -10.15 22.77
N GLU A 149 -6.03 -9.45 22.05
CA GLU A 149 -6.08 -8.00 21.86
C GLU A 149 -7.00 -7.58 20.70
N ILE A 150 -7.57 -8.56 19.98
CA ILE A 150 -8.51 -8.28 18.89
C ILE A 150 -9.70 -7.49 19.41
N GLU A 151 -9.99 -6.35 18.76
CA GLU A 151 -11.09 -5.49 19.14
C GLU A 151 -12.43 -6.23 19.01
N ALA A 152 -13.24 -6.17 20.08
CA ALA A 152 -14.50 -6.89 20.15
C ALA A 152 -15.45 -6.43 19.03
N GLY A 153 -15.91 -7.39 18.21
CA GLY A 153 -16.83 -7.13 17.10
C GLY A 153 -16.17 -6.66 15.80
N TYR A 154 -14.84 -6.51 15.76
CA TYR A 154 -14.14 -6.22 14.51
C TYR A 154 -14.02 -7.44 13.60
N LEU A 155 -13.86 -8.63 14.20
CA LEU A 155 -13.88 -9.93 13.53
C LEU A 155 -15.04 -10.77 14.06
N SER A 156 -15.56 -11.68 13.23
CA SER A 156 -16.55 -12.67 13.66
C SER A 156 -15.93 -13.75 14.56
N ASP A 157 -16.77 -14.48 15.29
CA ASP A 157 -16.31 -15.62 16.09
C ASP A 157 -15.67 -16.72 15.22
N GLU A 158 -16.16 -16.92 13.99
CA GLU A 158 -15.59 -17.92 13.07
C GLU A 158 -14.22 -17.45 12.56
N GLN A 159 -14.09 -16.17 12.22
CA GLN A 159 -12.82 -15.57 11.82
C GLN A 159 -11.77 -15.68 12.94
N ILE A 160 -12.15 -15.36 14.17
CA ILE A 160 -11.28 -15.48 15.35
C ILE A 160 -10.85 -16.94 15.56
N ARG A 161 -11.77 -17.90 15.45
CA ARG A 161 -11.43 -19.34 15.55
C ARG A 161 -10.45 -19.77 14.45
N GLY A 162 -10.62 -19.28 13.23
CA GLY A 162 -9.69 -19.54 12.12
C GLY A 162 -8.28 -19.05 12.42
N VAL A 163 -8.14 -17.84 12.95
CA VAL A 163 -6.83 -17.31 13.39
C VAL A 163 -6.27 -18.12 14.57
N GLN A 164 -7.10 -18.46 15.55
CA GLN A 164 -6.69 -19.28 16.71
C GLN A 164 -6.21 -20.66 16.31
N ALA A 165 -6.82 -21.29 15.30
CA ALA A 165 -6.41 -22.60 14.81
C ALA A 165 -4.98 -22.63 14.24
N LEU A 166 -4.47 -21.47 13.80
CA LEU A 166 -3.10 -21.31 13.28
C LEU A 166 -2.08 -20.92 14.35
N SER A 167 -2.47 -20.91 15.63
CA SER A 167 -1.62 -20.50 16.76
C SER A 167 -0.28 -21.22 16.78
N GLY A 168 0.80 -20.46 16.94
CA GLY A 168 2.18 -20.96 16.98
C GLY A 168 2.86 -21.08 15.62
N LEU A 169 2.12 -20.97 14.50
CA LEU A 169 2.69 -20.97 13.16
C LEU A 169 3.30 -19.61 12.82
N THR A 170 4.30 -19.65 11.93
CA THR A 170 4.98 -18.47 11.40
C THR A 170 4.89 -18.50 9.87
N TYR A 171 4.69 -17.33 9.26
CA TYR A 171 4.60 -17.14 7.82
C TYR A 171 5.52 -16.00 7.41
N ASP A 172 6.30 -16.15 6.35
CA ASP A 172 7.22 -15.10 5.91
C ASP A 172 6.52 -14.05 5.04
N HIS A 173 5.44 -14.45 4.35
CA HIS A 173 4.67 -13.60 3.45
C HIS A 173 3.20 -13.52 3.84
N THR A 174 2.56 -12.37 3.61
CA THR A 174 1.14 -12.13 3.95
C THR A 174 0.19 -13.07 3.21
N TRP A 175 0.49 -13.39 1.95
CA TRP A 175 -0.31 -14.31 1.15
C TRP A 175 -0.31 -15.75 1.69
N GLN A 176 0.75 -16.18 2.40
CA GLN A 176 0.79 -17.51 3.00
C GLN A 176 -0.20 -17.62 4.16
N LEU A 177 -0.26 -16.59 5.01
CA LEU A 177 -1.26 -16.52 6.07
C LEU A 177 -2.68 -16.42 5.48
N TYR A 178 -2.86 -15.66 4.41
CA TYR A 178 -4.13 -15.61 3.69
C TYR A 178 -4.60 -17.00 3.21
N ASP A 179 -3.70 -17.76 2.56
CA ASP A 179 -4.01 -19.09 2.06
C ASP A 179 -4.37 -20.05 3.21
N ALA A 180 -3.65 -19.98 4.33
CA ALA A 180 -3.97 -20.75 5.53
C ALA A 180 -5.33 -20.38 6.14
N LEU A 181 -5.63 -19.08 6.26
CA LEU A 181 -6.90 -18.59 6.81
C LEU A 181 -8.09 -18.95 5.91
N SER A 182 -7.95 -18.73 4.59
CA SER A 182 -9.00 -19.03 3.61
C SER A 182 -9.25 -20.54 3.44
N GLY A 183 -8.26 -21.37 3.74
CA GLY A 183 -8.41 -22.83 3.85
C GLY A 183 -9.14 -23.27 5.12
N SER A 184 -9.04 -22.50 6.22
CA SER A 184 -9.67 -22.82 7.51
C SER A 184 -11.14 -22.41 7.62
N SER A 185 -11.53 -21.30 6.99
CA SER A 185 -12.91 -20.77 7.04
C SER A 185 -13.29 -20.10 5.72
N MET A 186 -14.56 -20.26 5.35
CA MET A 186 -15.14 -19.62 4.17
C MET A 186 -15.25 -18.10 4.34
N GLU A 187 -15.27 -17.59 5.58
CA GLU A 187 -15.36 -16.15 5.86
C GLU A 187 -14.06 -15.40 5.49
N TRP A 188 -12.91 -16.09 5.53
CA TRP A 188 -11.63 -15.54 5.09
C TRP A 188 -11.44 -15.60 3.57
N LYS A 189 -12.37 -16.23 2.84
CA LYS A 189 -12.25 -16.41 1.39
C LYS A 189 -12.83 -15.23 0.63
N LYS A 190 -12.02 -14.62 -0.25
CA LYS A 190 -12.48 -13.56 -1.15
C LYS A 190 -13.51 -14.12 -2.12
N ARG A 191 -14.56 -13.34 -2.35
CA ARG A 191 -15.60 -13.66 -3.33
C ARG A 191 -15.16 -13.23 -4.73
N GLU A 192 -15.87 -13.74 -5.74
CA GLU A 192 -15.64 -13.37 -7.14
C GLU A 192 -15.62 -11.84 -7.32
N LYS A 193 -14.65 -11.35 -8.10
CA LYS A 193 -14.45 -9.92 -8.38
C LYS A 193 -15.57 -9.39 -9.28
N ASN A 194 -16.68 -9.00 -8.68
CA ASN A 194 -17.80 -8.32 -9.35
C ASN A 194 -18.29 -7.12 -8.51
N LYS A 195 -19.15 -6.28 -9.11
CA LYS A 195 -19.63 -5.05 -8.44
C LYS A 195 -20.41 -5.33 -7.15
N LEU A 196 -21.10 -6.47 -7.07
CA LEU A 196 -21.91 -6.86 -5.91
C LEU A 196 -21.04 -7.28 -4.72
N ASN A 197 -19.97 -8.02 -4.98
CA ASN A 197 -19.06 -8.52 -3.97
C ASN A 197 -17.97 -7.51 -3.57
N LYS A 198 -17.82 -6.41 -4.32
CA LYS A 198 -16.79 -5.39 -4.07
C LYS A 198 -16.82 -4.85 -2.62
N PRO A 199 -17.97 -4.50 -2.02
CA PRO A 199 -17.99 -4.04 -0.62
C PRO A 199 -17.52 -5.11 0.37
N PHE A 200 -17.93 -6.37 0.16
CA PHE A 200 -17.51 -7.50 0.99
C PHE A 200 -16.01 -7.72 0.90
N ASN A 201 -15.46 -7.83 -0.31
CA ASN A 201 -14.03 -8.06 -0.50
C ASN A 201 -13.20 -6.91 0.07
N LYS A 202 -13.66 -5.66 -0.07
CA LYS A 202 -13.00 -4.50 0.54
C LYS A 202 -12.98 -4.58 2.06
N HIS A 203 -14.11 -4.93 2.67
CA HIS A 203 -14.17 -5.09 4.13
C HIS A 203 -13.26 -6.24 4.61
N LEU A 204 -13.25 -7.35 3.89
CA LEU A 204 -12.34 -8.46 4.18
C LEU A 204 -10.86 -8.07 4.03
N ASP A 205 -10.52 -7.24 3.05
CA ASP A 205 -9.16 -6.71 2.90
C ASP A 205 -8.76 -5.84 4.11
N GLU A 206 -9.67 -5.04 4.64
CA GLU A 206 -9.45 -4.25 5.87
C GLU A 206 -9.23 -5.16 7.09
N GLN A 207 -10.05 -6.21 7.23
CA GLN A 207 -9.90 -7.21 8.30
C GLN A 207 -8.59 -8.00 8.21
N LEU A 208 -8.20 -8.43 7.01
CA LEU A 208 -6.92 -9.12 6.78
C LEU A 208 -5.74 -8.21 7.12
N LYS A 209 -5.79 -6.95 6.68
CA LYS A 209 -4.76 -5.96 6.99
C LYS A 209 -4.58 -5.79 8.50
N TYR A 210 -5.68 -5.66 9.24
CA TYR A 210 -5.65 -5.60 10.70
C TYR A 210 -4.99 -6.83 11.32
N VAL A 211 -5.34 -8.03 10.85
CA VAL A 211 -4.72 -9.29 11.33
C VAL A 211 -3.23 -9.34 11.00
N TYR A 212 -2.82 -8.89 9.82
CA TYR A 212 -1.40 -8.85 9.45
C TYR A 212 -0.62 -7.91 10.36
N GLU A 213 -1.11 -6.70 10.56
CA GLU A 213 -0.46 -5.71 11.44
C GLU A 213 -0.37 -6.22 12.89
N LEU A 214 -1.44 -6.82 13.40
CA LEU A 214 -1.46 -7.43 14.73
C LEU A 214 -0.39 -8.53 14.84
N LEU A 215 -0.33 -9.44 13.88
CA LEU A 215 0.52 -10.63 13.92
C LEU A 215 1.95 -10.38 13.40
N HIS A 216 2.24 -9.17 12.92
CA HIS A 216 3.56 -8.79 12.44
C HIS A 216 4.60 -8.98 13.55
N LEU A 217 5.73 -9.59 13.19
CA LEU A 217 6.91 -9.62 14.03
C LEU A 217 7.67 -8.32 13.78
N GLU A 218 7.43 -7.31 14.61
CA GLU A 218 8.33 -6.15 14.63
C GLU A 218 9.75 -6.64 14.91
N ASN A 219 10.69 -6.22 14.07
CA ASN A 219 12.10 -6.51 14.23
C ASN A 219 12.57 -5.90 15.58
N SER A 220 12.50 -6.67 16.67
CA SER A 220 13.18 -6.39 17.95
C SER A 220 14.70 -6.56 17.82
N GLY A 221 15.29 -5.93 16.80
CA GLY A 221 16.69 -6.11 16.39
C GLY A 221 17.37 -4.82 15.89
N ALA A 222 16.81 -3.64 16.17
CA ALA A 222 17.46 -2.36 15.94
C ALA A 222 17.62 -1.52 17.22
N ILE A 223 17.68 -2.19 18.38
CA ILE A 223 18.22 -1.62 19.61
C ILE A 223 19.47 -2.43 19.95
N ASN A 224 20.63 -1.76 19.88
CA ASN A 224 22.00 -2.24 20.13
C ASN A 224 22.73 -2.82 18.91
N GLN A 225 23.29 -1.94 18.08
CA GLN A 225 24.74 -1.83 17.89
C GLN A 225 25.13 -0.36 17.78
#